data_AF-A0A1A8NHZ1-F1
#
_entry.id   AF-A0A1A8NHZ1-F1
#
_cell.length_a   1.000
_cell.length_b   1.000
_cell.length_c   1.000
_cell.angle_alpha   90.00
_cell.angle_beta   90.00
_cell.angle_gamma   90.00
#
_symmetry.space_group_name_H-M   'P 1'
#
loop_
_entity.id
_entity.type
_entity.pdbx_description
1 polymer ?
#
loop_
_entity_poly.entity_id
_entity_poly.type
_entity_poly.pdbx_seq_one_letter_code
_entity_poly.pdbx_strand_id
1 'polypeptide(L)'
;RGPLNSLKEQFLWTVPSVATSLPSYVSSFQKRLQAANQLAQQHLRTPKASMKRRFHRKSSSRVLQVGDQVLLLNPTVGSSLSPKFEGPFEVLSKLDERNYVIKPL
;
A
#
# COMPACT_ATOMS: atom_id res chain seq x y z
N ARG A 1 10.42 -47.14 35.48
CA ARG A 1 10.48 -45.91 34.66
C ARG A 1 9.06 -45.39 34.49
N GLY A 2 8.70 -44.27 35.10
CA GLY A 2 7.32 -43.77 35.12
C GLY A 2 6.97 -42.88 33.93
N PRO A 3 5.67 -42.66 33.64
CA PRO A 3 5.20 -41.91 32.46
C PRO A 3 5.73 -40.46 32.40
N LEU A 4 5.91 -39.81 33.54
CA LEU A 4 6.51 -38.48 33.64
C LEU A 4 8.00 -38.45 33.27
N ASN A 5 8.74 -39.53 33.55
CA ASN A 5 10.14 -39.63 33.16
C ASN A 5 10.26 -39.84 31.65
N SER A 6 9.37 -40.60 31.04
CA SER A 6 9.32 -40.76 29.57
C SER A 6 9.02 -39.43 28.88
N LEU A 7 8.08 -38.64 29.43
CA LEU A 7 7.74 -37.32 28.91
C LEU A 7 8.91 -36.33 29.07
N LYS A 8 9.59 -36.35 30.22
CA LYS A 8 10.80 -35.57 30.47
C LYS A 8 11.92 -35.94 29.48
N GLU A 9 12.17 -37.22 29.25
CA GLU A 9 13.17 -37.66 28.27
C GLU A 9 12.80 -37.26 26.83
N GLN A 10 11.50 -37.29 26.49
CA GLN A 10 11.02 -36.82 25.18
C GLN A 10 11.21 -35.30 25.00
N PHE A 11 11.03 -34.50 26.05
CA PHE A 11 11.28 -33.05 26.00
C PHE A 11 12.78 -32.71 26.05
N LEU A 12 13.59 -33.51 26.74
CA LEU A 12 15.04 -33.35 26.82
C LEU A 12 15.79 -33.97 25.64
N TRP A 13 15.11 -34.78 24.82
CA TRP A 13 15.56 -35.12 23.48
C TRP A 13 15.57 -33.85 22.63
N THR A 14 16.73 -33.20 22.63
CA THR A 14 17.11 -32.30 21.56
C THR A 14 17.11 -33.14 20.29
N VAL A 15 16.05 -32.99 19.49
CA VAL A 15 16.12 -33.34 18.07
C VAL A 15 17.42 -32.70 17.58
N PRO A 16 18.38 -33.46 17.00
CA PRO A 16 19.60 -32.86 16.52
C PRO A 16 19.18 -31.72 15.62
N SER A 17 19.42 -30.50 16.09
CA SER A 17 19.12 -29.30 15.33
C SER A 17 19.92 -29.49 14.06
N VAL A 18 19.23 -29.78 12.95
CA VAL A 18 19.88 -29.80 11.65
C VAL A 18 20.37 -28.38 11.52
N ALA A 19 21.66 -28.18 11.84
CA ALA A 19 22.32 -26.88 11.89
C ALA A 19 22.35 -26.39 10.45
N THR A 20 21.21 -25.88 10.00
CA THR A 20 21.04 -25.36 8.67
C THR A 20 21.96 -24.17 8.65
N SER A 21 23.04 -24.28 7.88
CA SER A 21 24.01 -23.20 7.81
C SER A 21 23.26 -21.91 7.52
N LEU A 22 23.58 -20.83 8.25
CA LEU A 22 22.90 -19.55 8.12
C LEU A 22 22.74 -19.12 6.64
N PRO A 23 23.74 -19.31 5.75
CA PRO A 23 23.58 -19.02 4.32
C PRO A 23 22.48 -19.85 3.64
N SER A 24 22.37 -21.14 3.97
CA SER A 24 21.33 -22.03 3.43
C SER A 24 19.93 -21.60 3.88
N TYR A 25 19.80 -21.21 5.15
CA TYR A 25 18.54 -20.67 5.66
C TYR A 25 18.14 -19.39 4.92
N VAL A 26 19.06 -18.42 4.81
CA VAL A 26 18.81 -17.15 4.11
C VAL A 26 18.41 -17.40 2.65
N SER A 27 19.12 -18.27 1.93
CA SER A 27 18.78 -18.63 0.55
C SER A 27 17.38 -19.26 0.45
N SER A 28 17.07 -20.21 1.34
CA SER A 28 15.75 -20.86 1.36
C SER A 28 14.63 -19.86 1.65
N PHE A 29 14.86 -18.92 2.56
CA PHE A 29 13.90 -17.89 2.94
C PHE A 29 13.66 -16.93 1.78
N GLN A 30 14.71 -16.46 1.11
CA GLN A 30 14.59 -15.60 -0.07
C GLN A 30 13.78 -16.28 -1.18
N LYS A 31 14.03 -17.57 -1.44
CA LYS A 31 13.25 -18.35 -2.42
C LYS A 31 11.76 -18.42 -2.04
N ARG A 32 11.45 -18.71 -0.77
CA ARG A 32 10.05 -18.74 -0.28
C ARG A 32 9.40 -17.37 -0.41
N LEU A 33 10.11 -16.30 -0.07
CA LEU A 33 9.60 -14.92 -0.18
C LEU A 33 9.32 -14.55 -1.64
N GLN A 34 10.22 -14.89 -2.56
CA GLN A 34 10.01 -14.67 -3.99
C GLN A 34 8.79 -15.44 -4.51
N ALA A 35 8.64 -16.73 -4.15
CA ALA A 35 7.49 -17.53 -4.53
C ALA A 35 6.17 -16.96 -3.99
N ALA A 36 6.16 -16.56 -2.71
CA ALA A 36 4.99 -15.92 -2.09
C ALA A 36 4.63 -14.60 -2.79
N ASN A 37 5.62 -13.78 -3.12
CA ASN A 37 5.41 -12.53 -3.85
C ASN A 37 4.86 -12.78 -5.26
N GLN A 38 5.38 -13.78 -5.98
CA GLN A 38 4.88 -14.15 -7.30
C GLN A 38 3.42 -14.60 -7.24
N LEU A 39 3.08 -15.46 -6.26
CA LEU A 39 1.71 -15.92 -6.05
C LEU A 39 0.77 -14.75 -5.73
N ALA A 40 1.17 -13.87 -4.81
CA ALA A 40 0.40 -12.67 -4.49
C ALA A 40 0.19 -11.79 -5.72
N GLN A 41 1.23 -11.56 -6.54
CA GLN A 41 1.11 -10.79 -7.77
C GLN A 41 0.13 -11.43 -8.76
N GLN A 42 0.19 -12.75 -8.96
CA GLN A 42 -0.71 -13.47 -9.85
C GLN A 42 -2.17 -13.28 -9.43
N HIS A 43 -2.49 -13.47 -8.15
CA HIS A 43 -3.86 -13.29 -7.65
C HIS A 43 -4.32 -11.84 -7.62
N LEU A 44 -3.40 -10.87 -7.49
CA LEU A 44 -3.74 -9.45 -7.46
C LEU A 44 -3.91 -8.83 -8.86
N ARG A 45 -3.45 -9.46 -9.95
CA ARG A 45 -3.52 -8.89 -11.32
C ARG A 45 -4.96 -8.52 -11.71
N THR A 46 -5.87 -9.49 -11.67
CA THR A 46 -7.27 -9.29 -12.12
C THR A 46 -8.06 -8.37 -11.18
N PRO A 47 -8.01 -8.54 -9.85
CA PRO A 47 -8.68 -7.62 -8.92
C PRO A 47 -8.16 -6.18 -9.05
N LYS A 48 -6.84 -5.96 -9.13
CA LYS A 48 -6.26 -4.62 -9.30
C LYS A 48 -6.80 -3.94 -10.57
N ALA A 49 -6.86 -4.66 -11.70
CA ALA A 49 -7.41 -4.13 -12.94
C ALA A 49 -8.91 -3.77 -12.81
N SER A 50 -9.71 -4.64 -12.20
CA SER A 50 -11.13 -4.41 -11.96
C SER A 50 -11.39 -3.24 -11.00
N MET A 51 -10.59 -3.12 -9.94
CA MET A 51 -10.63 -1.99 -9.00
C MET A 51 -10.30 -0.67 -9.72
N LYS A 52 -9.23 -0.65 -10.53
CA LYS A 52 -8.85 0.51 -11.34
C LYS A 52 -9.98 0.93 -12.29
N ARG A 53 -10.58 -0.03 -13.00
CA ARG A 53 -11.72 0.23 -13.90
C ARG A 53 -12.91 0.82 -13.14
N ARG A 54 -13.27 0.25 -11.99
CA ARG A 54 -14.40 0.71 -11.17
C ARG A 54 -14.16 2.13 -10.65
N PHE A 55 -12.96 2.41 -10.17
CA PHE A 55 -12.56 3.74 -9.69
C PHE A 55 -12.65 4.77 -10.82
N HIS A 56 -12.12 4.46 -12.01
CA HIS A 56 -12.16 5.38 -13.15
C HIS A 56 -13.52 5.50 -13.83
N ARG A 57 -14.45 4.56 -13.63
CA ARG A 57 -15.75 4.56 -14.33
C ARG A 57 -16.55 5.86 -14.14
N LYS A 58 -16.43 6.49 -12.98
CA LYS A 58 -17.12 7.77 -12.66
C LYS A 58 -16.16 8.96 -12.59
N SER A 59 -14.88 8.79 -12.91
CA SER A 59 -13.94 9.91 -12.91
C SER A 59 -14.15 10.76 -14.16
N SER A 60 -14.44 12.04 -13.97
CA SER A 60 -14.47 13.03 -15.05
C SER A 60 -13.04 13.47 -15.35
N SER A 61 -12.65 13.47 -16.63
CA SER A 61 -11.41 14.09 -17.09
C SER A 61 -11.58 15.61 -17.12
N ARG A 62 -11.27 16.27 -16.01
CA ARG A 62 -11.24 17.73 -15.95
C ARG A 62 -9.84 18.21 -16.27
N VAL A 63 -9.73 19.10 -17.25
CA VAL A 63 -8.49 19.80 -17.58
C VAL A 63 -8.71 21.26 -17.23
N LEU A 64 -7.82 21.79 -16.39
CA LEU A 64 -7.81 23.20 -16.02
C LEU A 64 -6.85 23.96 -16.94
N GLN A 65 -7.21 25.18 -17.30
CA GLN A 65 -6.38 26.08 -18.08
C GLN A 65 -5.75 27.16 -17.20
N VAL A 66 -4.66 27.74 -17.69
CA VAL A 66 -4.04 28.90 -17.03
C VAL A 66 -5.05 30.05 -17.00
N GLY A 67 -5.22 30.69 -15.84
CA GLY A 67 -6.23 31.71 -15.60
C GLY A 67 -7.56 31.20 -15.03
N ASP A 68 -7.80 29.88 -15.01
CA ASP A 68 -9.00 29.33 -14.38
C ASP A 68 -9.01 29.63 -12.88
N GLN A 69 -10.18 30.00 -12.36
CA GLN A 69 -10.43 30.14 -10.93
C GLN A 69 -10.90 28.82 -10.32
N VAL A 70 -10.18 28.34 -9.32
CA VAL A 70 -10.44 27.05 -8.67
C VAL A 70 -10.51 27.18 -7.15
N LEU A 71 -11.19 26.22 -6.52
CA LEU A 71 -11.24 26.09 -5.08
C LEU A 71 -10.35 24.93 -4.61
N LEU A 72 -9.61 25.15 -3.54
CA LEU A 72 -8.77 24.14 -2.89
C LEU A 72 -9.58 23.40 -1.82
N LEU A 73 -9.62 22.07 -1.89
CA LEU A 73 -10.20 21.26 -0.82
C LEU A 73 -9.23 21.27 0.39
N ASN A 74 -9.64 21.86 1.51
CA ASN A 74 -8.85 21.84 2.73
C ASN A 74 -8.93 20.45 3.39
N PRO A 75 -7.81 19.72 3.56
CA PRO A 75 -7.80 18.39 4.17
C PRO A 75 -7.99 18.43 5.70
N THR A 76 -7.91 19.60 6.31
CA THR A 76 -8.06 19.78 7.76
C THR A 76 -9.53 19.59 8.14
N VAL A 77 -9.80 18.66 9.05
CA VAL A 77 -11.12 18.45 9.64
C VAL A 77 -11.45 19.61 10.58
N GLY A 78 -12.04 20.68 10.04
CA GLY A 78 -12.79 21.62 10.85
C GLY A 78 -14.09 20.98 11.38
N SER A 79 -14.91 21.78 12.07
CA SER A 79 -16.26 21.36 12.45
C SER A 79 -17.07 20.89 11.23
N SER A 80 -18.10 20.06 11.40
CA SER A 80 -18.97 19.59 10.32
C SER A 80 -19.53 20.73 9.44
N LEU A 81 -19.68 21.92 10.03
CA LEU A 81 -20.20 23.13 9.39
C LEU A 81 -19.10 24.05 8.81
N SER A 82 -17.83 23.69 8.94
CA SER A 82 -16.73 24.47 8.37
C SER A 82 -16.67 24.33 6.85
N PRO A 83 -16.33 25.40 6.11
CA PRO A 83 -16.18 25.33 4.67
C PRO A 83 -15.02 24.39 4.31
N LYS A 84 -15.33 23.39 3.48
CA LYS A 84 -14.33 22.40 3.02
C LYS A 84 -13.45 22.92 1.89
N PHE A 85 -13.88 23.99 1.23
CA PHE A 85 -13.23 24.54 0.05
C PHE A 85 -12.80 25.98 0.34
N GLU A 86 -11.56 26.30 0.00
CA GLU A 86 -10.94 27.62 0.15
C GLU A 86 -10.64 28.22 -1.22
N GLY A 87 -10.58 29.56 -1.30
CA GLY A 87 -10.27 30.29 -2.52
C GLY A 87 -11.29 31.37 -2.84
N PRO A 88 -11.30 31.90 -4.07
CA PRO A 88 -10.71 31.34 -5.29
C PRO A 88 -9.17 31.45 -5.37
N PHE A 89 -8.57 30.53 -6.11
CA PHE A 89 -7.17 30.53 -6.53
C PHE A 89 -7.10 30.56 -8.06
N GLU A 90 -6.07 31.18 -8.63
CA GLU A 90 -5.83 31.21 -10.06
C GLU A 90 -4.82 30.12 -10.46
N VAL A 91 -5.11 29.37 -11.53
CA VAL A 91 -4.18 28.38 -12.11
C VAL A 91 -3.07 29.10 -12.87
N LEU A 92 -1.82 28.91 -12.45
CA LEU A 92 -0.63 29.50 -13.09
C LEU A 92 -0.02 28.62 -14.18
N SER A 93 0.07 27.31 -13.92
CA SER A 93 0.68 26.36 -14.87
C SER A 93 0.27 24.93 -14.57
N LYS A 94 0.41 24.07 -15.59
CA LYS A 94 0.17 22.62 -15.50
C LYS A 94 1.52 21.90 -15.45
N LEU A 95 1.76 21.13 -14.39
CA LEU A 95 2.99 20.37 -14.19
C LEU A 95 2.91 18.99 -14.85
N ASP A 96 1.76 18.33 -14.71
CA ASP A 96 1.46 17.06 -15.37
C ASP A 96 -0.04 16.92 -15.66
N GLU A 97 -0.50 15.73 -16.06
CA GLU A 97 -1.91 15.47 -16.36
C GLU A 97 -2.90 15.87 -15.24
N ARG A 98 -2.46 15.86 -13.96
CA ARG A 98 -3.32 16.01 -12.77
C ARG A 98 -2.84 17.07 -11.78
N ASN A 99 -1.61 17.56 -11.90
CA ASN A 99 -0.98 18.48 -10.98
C ASN A 99 -0.84 19.87 -11.62
N TYR A 100 -1.27 20.89 -10.86
CA TYR A 100 -1.32 22.29 -11.29
C TYR A 100 -0.70 23.17 -10.20
N VAL A 101 -0.06 24.26 -10.61
CA VAL A 101 0.39 25.32 -9.70
C VAL A 101 -0.73 26.36 -9.61
N ILE A 102 -1.10 26.71 -8.38
CA ILE A 102 -2.13 27.72 -8.10
C ILE A 102 -1.55 28.83 -7.23
N LYS A 103 -2.09 30.05 -7.37
CA LYS A 103 -1.80 31.18 -6.47
C LYS A 103 -3.09 31.75 -5.88
N PRO A 104 -3.05 32.30 -4.66
CA PRO A 104 -4.12 33.16 -4.19
C PRO A 104 -4.32 34.31 -5.17
N LEU A 105 -5.57 34.72 -5.35
CA LEU A 105 -5.89 36.00 -6.00
C LEU A 105 -5.43 37.17 -5.13
#